data_AF-A0ABD1FGW9-F1
#
_entry.id   AF-A0ABD1FGW9-F1
#
_cell.length_a   1.000
_cell.length_b   1.000
_cell.length_c   1.000
_cell.angle_alpha   90.00
_cell.angle_beta   90.00
_cell.angle_gamma   90.00
#
_symmetry.space_group_name_H-M   'P 1'
#
loop_
_entity.id
_entity.type
_entity.pdbx_description
1 polymer ?
#
loop_
_entity_poly.entity_id
_entity_poly.type
_entity_poly.pdbx_seq_one_letter_code
_entity_poly.pdbx_strand_id
1 'polypeptide(L)' 'MTTSDLHLNNCYHLFSNFLCPNCGNSYKYQASLKSHLRFECGVEKSLKCPLCPHKAKRKHHMQAHIKAVHKKIL' A
#
# COMPACT_ATOMS: atom_id res chain seq x y z
N MET A 1 -29.77 -1.33 -11.42
CA MET A 1 -28.38 -1.77 -11.63
C MET A 1 -27.49 -0.84 -10.83
N THR A 2 -27.22 -1.16 -9.57
CA THR A 2 -26.45 -0.33 -8.65
C THR A 2 -24.97 -0.68 -8.78
N THR A 3 -24.15 0.36 -8.95
CA THR A 3 -22.73 0.32 -9.32
C THR A 3 -21.78 -0.04 -8.17
N SER A 4 -22.22 -0.90 -7.24
CA SER A 4 -21.50 -1.15 -5.98
C SER A 4 -20.57 -2.37 -5.96
N ASP A 5 -20.62 -3.30 -6.93
CA ASP A 5 -19.99 -4.63 -6.76
C ASP A 5 -18.95 -5.06 -7.81
N LEU A 6 -18.56 -4.21 -8.76
CA LEU A 6 -17.70 -4.64 -9.89
C LEU A 6 -16.20 -4.32 -9.79
N HIS A 7 -15.69 -3.71 -8.72
CA HIS A 7 -14.27 -3.30 -8.66
C HIS A 7 -13.29 -4.31 -8.04
N LEU A 8 -13.72 -5.51 -7.66
CA LEU A 8 -12.84 -6.53 -7.06
C LEU A 8 -12.29 -7.57 -8.05
N ASN A 9 -12.72 -7.56 -9.31
CA ASN A 9 -12.50 -8.71 -10.22
C ASN A 9 -11.83 -8.41 -11.57
N ASN A 10 -11.20 -7.25 -11.77
CA ASN A 10 -10.34 -7.03 -12.94
C ASN A 10 -8.85 -7.16 -12.56
N CYS A 11 -8.47 -8.39 -12.22
CA CYS A 11 -7.07 -8.81 -12.13
C CYS A 11 -6.59 -9.14 -13.56
N TYR A 12 -5.90 -8.22 -14.23
CA TYR A 12 -5.23 -8.55 -15.49
C TYR A 12 -3.99 -9.41 -15.17
N HIS A 13 -4.07 -10.70 -15.52
CA HIS A 13 -3.01 -11.70 -15.31
C HIS A 13 -2.06 -11.73 -16.51
N LEU A 14 -1.33 -10.64 -16.74
CA LEU A 14 -0.57 -10.55 -17.98
C LEU A 14 0.79 -11.26 -17.94
N PHE A 15 1.43 -11.47 -16.78
CA PHE A 15 2.82 -11.98 -16.74
C PHE A 15 3.25 -12.48 -15.34
N SER A 16 2.55 -13.48 -14.78
CA SER A 16 2.85 -14.07 -13.44
C SER A 16 2.76 -13.09 -12.26
N ASN A 17 2.20 -11.89 -12.47
CA ASN A 17 2.03 -10.86 -11.46
C ASN A 17 0.64 -10.24 -11.55
N PHE A 18 0.17 -9.70 -10.43
CA PHE A 18 -1.09 -9.00 -10.26
C PHE A 18 -0.85 -7.49 -10.35
N LEU A 19 -1.47 -6.83 -11.32
CA LEU A 19 -1.27 -5.40 -11.59
C LEU A 19 -2.35 -4.53 -10.95
N CYS A 20 -1.96 -3.38 -10.42
CA CYS A 20 -2.88 -2.35 -9.97
C CYS A 20 -3.39 -1.53 -11.17
N PRO A 21 -4.71 -1.51 -11.46
CA PRO A 21 -5.24 -0.78 -12.61
C PRO A 21 -5.10 0.74 -12.47
N ASN A 22 -4.95 1.25 -11.25
CA ASN A 22 -4.94 2.69 -10.98
C ASN A 22 -3.55 3.31 -11.04
N CYS A 23 -2.49 2.52 -10.78
CA CYS A 23 -1.11 3.05 -10.73
C CYS A 23 -0.06 2.17 -11.42
N GLY A 24 -0.45 1.02 -11.99
CA GLY A 24 0.45 0.14 -12.72
C GLY A 24 1.39 -0.72 -11.88
N ASN A 25 1.44 -0.55 -10.56
CA ASN A 25 2.28 -1.37 -9.69
C ASN A 25 1.95 -2.86 -9.79
N SER A 26 2.98 -3.70 -9.86
CA SER A 26 2.85 -5.15 -9.93
C SER A 26 3.15 -5.83 -8.59
N TYR A 27 2.45 -6.93 -8.35
CA TYR A 27 2.57 -7.71 -7.13
C TYR A 27 2.64 -9.19 -7.45
N LYS A 28 3.54 -9.92 -6.77
CA LYS A 28 3.68 -11.37 -6.94
C LYS A 28 2.42 -12.14 -6.50
N TYR A 29 1.68 -11.62 -5.51
CA TYR A 29 0.54 -12.29 -4.91
C TYR A 29 -0.72 -11.41 -4.95
N GLN A 30 -1.88 -12.03 -5.21
CA GLN A 30 -3.17 -11.34 -5.23
C GLN A 30 -3.49 -10.66 -3.89
N ALA A 31 -3.12 -11.30 -2.76
CA ALA A 31 -3.30 -10.73 -1.43
C ALA A 31 -2.54 -9.41 -1.25
N SER A 32 -1.34 -9.30 -1.83
CA SER A 32 -0.54 -8.08 -1.82
C SER A 32 -1.21 -6.97 -2.63
N LEU A 33 -1.70 -7.28 -3.84
CA LEU A 33 -2.47 -6.32 -4.64
C LEU A 33 -3.73 -5.85 -3.89
N LYS A 34 -4.49 -6.76 -3.28
CA LYS A 34 -5.68 -6.40 -2.48
C LYS A 34 -5.33 -5.47 -1.32
N SER A 35 -4.23 -5.73 -0.61
CA SER A 35 -3.77 -4.86 0.47
C SER A 35 -3.37 -3.48 -0.06
N HIS A 36 -2.65 -3.44 -1.18
CA HIS A 36 -2.26 -2.20 -1.84
C HIS A 36 -3.48 -1.35 -2.23
N LEU A 37 -4.46 -1.94 -2.91
CA LEU A 37 -5.68 -1.24 -3.33
C LEU A 37 -6.44 -0.65 -2.14
N ARG A 38 -6.49 -1.37 -1.02
CA ARG A 38 -7.23 -0.95 0.17
C ARG A 38 -6.55 0.16 0.97
N PHE A 39 -5.22 0.15 1.06
CA PHE A 39 -4.51 0.96 2.06
C PHE A 39 -3.46 1.90 1.48
N GLU A 40 -3.10 1.76 0.21
CA GLU A 40 -1.94 2.45 -0.35
C GLU A 40 -2.24 3.16 -1.67
N CYS A 41 -3.02 2.54 -2.56
CA CYS A 41 -3.35 3.13 -3.85
C CYS A 41 -4.23 4.37 -3.67
N GLY A 42 -3.79 5.53 -4.14
CA GLY A 42 -4.52 6.80 -3.99
C GLY A 42 -4.64 7.32 -2.54
N VAL A 43 -4.05 6.62 -1.56
CA VAL A 43 -4.07 7.05 -0.15
C VAL A 43 -2.90 8.00 0.11
N GLU A 44 -3.20 9.18 0.64
CA GLU A 44 -2.17 10.13 1.04
C GLU A 44 -1.36 9.66 2.26
N LYS A 45 -0.08 10.02 2.30
CA LYS A 45 0.79 9.71 3.44
C LYS A 45 0.43 10.62 4.62
N SER A 46 -0.50 10.18 5.46
CA SER A 46 -1.01 10.97 6.59
C SER A 46 -0.29 10.69 7.91
N LEU A 47 0.34 9.52 8.08
CA LEU A 47 1.01 9.15 9.33
C LEU A 47 2.38 9.80 9.39
N LYS A 48 2.54 10.83 10.23
CA LYS A 48 3.79 11.56 10.42
C LYS A 48 4.70 10.81 11.39
N CYS A 49 6.00 10.78 11.09
CA CYS A 49 7.01 10.33 12.04
C CYS A 49 7.09 11.36 13.18
N PRO A 50 7.14 10.93 14.45
CA PRO A 50 7.27 11.86 15.58
C PRO A 50 8.68 12.48 15.68
N LEU A 51 9.64 12.02 14.89
CA LEU A 51 11.07 12.33 15.05
C LEU A 51 11.67 13.02 13.83
N CYS A 52 10.97 13.02 12.69
CA CYS A 52 11.42 13.67 11.47
C CYS A 52 10.25 13.97 10.51
N PRO A 53 10.47 14.71 9.41
CA PRO A 53 9.40 15.05 8.46
C PRO A 53 8.83 13.87 7.65
N HIS A 54 9.33 12.65 7.83
CA HIS A 54 8.88 11.47 7.08
C HIS A 54 7.39 11.18 7.32
N LYS A 55 6.69 10.75 6.27
CA LYS A 55 5.29 10.31 6.37
C LYS A 55 5.10 8.94 5.73
N ALA A 56 4.23 8.12 6.32
CA ALA A 56 3.86 6.80 5.82
C ALA A 56 2.35 6.68 5.62
N LYS A 57 1.93 5.71 4.79
CA LYS A 57 0.51 5.37 4.59
C LYS A 57 0.00 4.37 5.64
N ARG A 58 0.90 3.54 6.20
CA ARG A 58 0.55 2.46 7.13
C ARG A 58 1.43 2.47 8.38
N LYS A 59 0.87 2.01 9.51
CA LYS A 59 1.53 1.98 10.82
C LYS A 59 2.79 1.10 10.84
N HIS A 60 2.75 -0.09 10.26
CA HIS A 60 3.91 -0.99 10.27
C HIS A 60 5.08 -0.41 9.45
N HIS A 61 4.81 0.31 8.35
CA HIS A 61 5.83 1.05 7.60
C HIS A 61 6.46 2.15 8.46
N MET A 62 5.67 2.88 9.26
CA MET A 62 6.19 3.87 10.21
C MET A 62 7.05 3.25 11.31
N GLN A 63 6.62 2.12 11.87
CA GLN A 63 7.40 1.41 12.90
C GLN A 63 8.74 0.90 12.34
N ALA A 64 8.73 0.34 11.13
CA ALA A 64 9.94 -0.08 10.44
C ALA A 64 10.87 1.11 10.16
N HIS A 65 10.33 2.25 9.73
CA HIS A 65 11.08 3.49 9.55
C HIS A 65 11.74 3.95 10.87
N ILE A 66 10.99 4.03 11.97
CA ILE A 66 11.53 4.42 13.28
C ILE A 66 12.66 3.48 13.70
N LYS A 67 12.46 2.16 13.57
CA LYS A 67 13.48 1.17 13.93
C LYS A 67 14.74 1.30 13.07
N ALA A 68 14.61 1.58 11.78
CA ALA A 68 15.73 1.63 10.84
C ALA A 68 16.49 2.97 10.88
N VAL A 69 15.78 4.09 11.03
CA VAL A 69 16.33 5.44 10.93
C VAL A 69 16.61 6.05 12.31
N HIS A 70 15.79 5.72 13.31
CA HIS A 70 15.87 6.27 14.67
C HIS A 70 16.26 5.19 15.68
N LYS A 71 17.24 4.33 15.30
CA LYS A 71 17.77 3.14 16.03
C LYS A 71 18.07 3.31 17.53
N LYS A 72 18.06 4.54 18.07
CA LYS A 72 18.41 4.87 19.45
C LYS A 72 17.20 5.18 20.36
N ILE A 73 15.96 4.89 19.92
CA ILE A 73 14.73 5.21 20.68
C ILE A 73 13.99 3.93 21.16
N LEU A 74 14.57 2.74 20.96
CA LEU A 74 14.13 1.49 21.58
C LEU A 74 15.29 0.87 22.37
#